data_AF-A0A9Q3BQ27-F1
#
_entry.id   AF-A0A9Q3BQ27-F1
#
_cell.length_a   1.000
_cell.length_b   1.000
_cell.length_c   1.000
_cell.angle_alpha   90.00
_cell.angle_beta   90.00
_cell.angle_gamma   90.00
#
_symmetry.space_group_name_H-M   'P 1'
#
loop_
_entity.id
_entity.type
_entity.pdbx_description
1 polymer ?
#
loop_
_entity_poly.entity_id
_entity_poly.type
_entity_poly.pdbx_seq_one_letter_code
_entity_poly.pdbx_strand_id
1 'polypeptide(L)'
;MEADFKEGDQVLVSTPNFNNLKQPKKMRDSFVGPITIINLVGKNAVEVKLTAEFSRKHPVFPVILVKPDFQTMEGKFPSRKKSPTPPEIVELEDSPGPVKKIIRARKIRINGRDQRQYLVRFKNQTADEVKCLAEDAIVTTTHQG
;
A
#
# COMPACT_ATOMS: atom_id res chain seq x y z
N MET A 1 -9.13 15.85 -25.18
CA MET A 1 -10.46 15.31 -24.86
C MET A 1 -10.87 15.99 -23.57
N GLU A 2 -11.68 17.05 -23.65
CA GLU A 2 -12.32 17.59 -22.46
C GLU A 2 -13.35 16.56 -21.98
N ALA A 3 -13.31 16.21 -20.70
CA ALA A 3 -14.25 15.28 -20.12
C ALA A 3 -15.45 16.07 -19.60
N ASP A 4 -16.64 15.75 -20.11
CA ASP A 4 -17.90 16.31 -19.62
C ASP A 4 -18.27 15.63 -18.30
N PHE A 5 -17.99 16.30 -17.19
CA PHE A 5 -18.33 15.84 -15.85
C PHE A 5 -19.76 16.21 -15.46
N LYS A 6 -20.42 15.35 -14.68
CA LYS A 6 -21.75 15.57 -14.12
C LYS A 6 -21.76 15.34 -12.61
N GLU A 7 -22.74 15.92 -11.94
CA GLU A 7 -23.02 15.60 -10.54
C GLU A 7 -23.34 14.11 -10.38
N GLY A 8 -22.79 13.48 -9.35
CA GLY A 8 -22.88 12.04 -9.12
C GLY A 8 -21.78 11.21 -9.76
N ASP A 9 -21.01 11.75 -10.72
CA ASP A 9 -19.90 11.02 -11.32
C ASP A 9 -18.81 10.69 -10.28
N GLN A 10 -18.22 9.51 -10.41
CA GLN A 10 -17.04 9.13 -9.65
C GLN A 10 -15.77 9.54 -10.38
N VAL A 11 -14.89 10.22 -9.65
CA VAL A 11 -13.66 10.78 -10.18
C VAL A 11 -12.48 10.52 -9.27
N LEU A 12 -11.29 10.64 -9.86
CA LEU A 12 -10.01 10.57 -9.19
C LEU A 12 -9.42 11.99 -9.12
N VAL A 13 -9.03 12.43 -7.91
CA VAL A 13 -8.49 13.77 -7.65
C VAL A 13 -6.98 13.71 -7.52
N SER A 14 -6.27 14.63 -8.18
CA SER A 14 -4.81 14.69 -8.15
C SER A 14 -4.26 15.12 -6.78
N THR A 15 -3.31 14.34 -6.25
CA THR A 15 -2.67 14.53 -4.94
C THR A 15 -1.30 15.24 -4.89
N PRO A 16 -0.58 15.60 -5.98
CA PRO A 16 0.75 16.20 -5.90
C PRO A 16 0.85 17.43 -4.98
N ASN A 17 -0.25 18.17 -4.84
CA ASN A 17 -0.36 19.39 -4.02
C ASN A 17 -0.89 19.11 -2.59
N PHE A 18 -0.98 17.83 -2.20
CA PHE A 18 -1.51 17.44 -0.91
C PHE A 18 -0.38 17.33 0.11
N ASN A 19 -0.08 18.45 0.77
CA ASN A 19 1.04 18.52 1.72
C ASN A 19 0.82 17.73 3.02
N ASN A 20 -0.44 17.40 3.38
CA ASN A 20 -0.81 16.82 4.68
C ASN A 20 -1.10 15.31 4.63
N LEU A 21 -0.56 14.58 3.65
CA LEU A 21 -0.74 13.13 3.57
C LEU A 21 0.27 12.42 4.48
N LYS A 22 -0.20 11.40 5.21
CA LYS A 22 0.61 10.63 6.18
C LYS A 22 1.80 9.89 5.52
N GLN A 23 1.70 9.58 4.23
CA GLN A 23 2.72 8.80 3.50
C GLN A 23 3.89 9.68 2.99
N PRO A 24 5.08 9.13 2.71
CA PRO A 24 6.17 9.85 2.04
C PRO A 24 5.83 10.21 0.58
N LYS A 25 6.28 11.36 0.07
CA LYS A 25 5.97 11.84 -1.30
C LYS A 25 6.23 10.81 -2.42
N LYS A 26 7.24 9.96 -2.26
CA LYS A 26 7.61 8.92 -3.24
C LYS A 26 6.71 7.69 -3.24
N MET A 27 5.93 7.47 -2.18
CA MET A 27 5.03 6.31 -2.02
C MET A 27 3.55 6.69 -2.15
N ARG A 28 3.24 7.96 -2.36
CA ARG A 28 1.86 8.42 -2.53
C ARG A 28 1.39 8.13 -3.94
N ASP A 29 0.15 7.67 -4.06
CA ASP A 29 -0.52 7.63 -5.34
C ASP A 29 -0.70 9.04 -5.90
N SER A 30 -0.54 9.19 -7.21
CA SER A 30 -0.71 10.50 -7.89
C SER A 30 -2.16 10.99 -7.91
N PHE A 31 -3.11 10.09 -7.65
CA PHE A 31 -4.54 10.37 -7.61
C PHE A 31 -5.19 9.59 -6.47
N VAL A 32 -6.23 10.17 -5.87
CA VAL A 32 -7.06 9.54 -4.83
C VAL A 32 -8.52 9.48 -5.26
N GLY A 33 -9.18 8.41 -4.86
CA GLY A 33 -10.60 8.18 -5.11
C GLY A 33 -10.93 6.69 -5.13
N PRO A 34 -12.13 6.32 -5.56
CA PRO A 34 -13.15 7.15 -6.20
C PRO A 34 -13.80 8.19 -5.25
N ILE A 35 -14.01 9.41 -5.76
CA ILE A 35 -14.68 10.51 -5.05
C ILE A 35 -15.85 11.00 -5.89
N THR A 36 -17.01 11.22 -5.26
CA THR A 36 -18.23 11.69 -5.96
C THR A 36 -18.22 13.20 -6.17
N ILE A 37 -18.54 13.64 -7.39
CA ILE A 37 -18.85 15.05 -7.69
C ILE A 37 -20.20 15.39 -7.07
N ILE A 38 -20.26 16.46 -6.27
CA ILE A 38 -21.49 16.95 -5.65
C ILE A 38 -22.06 18.19 -6.34
N ASN A 39 -21.23 18.95 -7.05
CA ASN A 39 -21.64 20.16 -7.75
C ASN A 39 -20.63 20.53 -8.86
N LEU A 40 -21.09 21.19 -9.92
CA LEU A 40 -20.23 21.75 -10.97
C LEU A 40 -20.03 23.24 -10.73
N VAL A 41 -18.79 23.65 -10.45
CA VAL A 41 -18.43 25.05 -10.18
C VAL A 41 -18.03 25.72 -11.49
N GLY A 42 -19.06 26.14 -12.24
CA GLY A 42 -18.89 26.70 -13.58
C GLY A 42 -18.32 25.66 -14.55
N LYS A 43 -17.56 26.13 -15.56
CA LYS A 43 -17.00 25.25 -16.60
C LYS A 43 -15.68 24.58 -16.22
N ASN A 44 -14.95 25.18 -15.27
CA ASN A 44 -13.52 24.88 -15.08
C ASN A 44 -13.22 24.19 -13.74
N ALA A 45 -14.22 23.97 -12.88
CA ALA A 45 -14.02 23.34 -11.59
C ALA A 45 -15.21 22.47 -11.18
N VAL A 46 -14.92 21.47 -10.34
CA VAL A 46 -15.90 20.55 -9.77
C VAL A 46 -15.74 20.52 -8.27
N GLU A 47 -16.85 20.46 -7.55
CA GLU A 47 -16.88 20.25 -6.12
C GLU A 47 -17.08 18.77 -5.83
N VAL A 48 -16.25 18.20 -4.95
CA VAL A 48 -16.27 16.77 -4.65
C VAL A 48 -16.48 16.51 -3.16
N LYS A 49 -17.07 15.36 -2.84
CA LYS A 49 -17.29 14.91 -1.47
C LYS A 49 -16.02 14.28 -0.88
N LEU A 50 -15.14 15.11 -0.33
CA LEU A 50 -13.91 14.64 0.33
C LEU A 50 -14.23 13.80 1.59
N THR A 51 -13.48 12.70 1.78
CA THR A 51 -13.54 11.89 3.00
C THR A 51 -12.85 12.59 4.17
N ALA A 52 -13.07 12.12 5.39
CA ALA A 52 -12.52 12.72 6.62
C ALA A 52 -11.00 12.91 6.57
N GLU A 53 -10.28 12.01 5.92
CA GLU A 53 -8.82 12.07 5.73
C GLU A 53 -8.37 13.32 4.95
N PHE A 54 -9.21 13.81 4.03
CA PHE A 54 -8.95 14.98 3.20
C PHE A 54 -9.78 16.20 3.59
N SER A 55 -10.52 16.16 4.70
CA SER A 55 -11.43 17.23 5.16
C SER A 55 -10.77 18.62 5.30
N ARG A 56 -9.45 18.67 5.51
CA ARG A 56 -8.68 19.93 5.57
C ARG A 56 -8.35 20.53 4.20
N LYS A 57 -8.69 19.86 3.10
CA LYS A 57 -8.49 20.34 1.73
C LYS A 57 -9.77 21.00 1.23
N HIS A 58 -9.60 21.99 0.35
CA HIS A 58 -10.72 22.62 -0.32
C HIS A 58 -11.44 21.60 -1.21
N PRO A 59 -12.78 21.48 -1.16
CA PRO A 59 -13.52 20.46 -1.89
C PRO A 59 -13.66 20.77 -3.39
N VAL A 60 -13.36 22.01 -3.81
CA VAL A 60 -13.41 22.42 -5.23
C VAL A 60 -12.05 22.23 -5.89
N PHE A 61 -12.03 21.50 -6.99
CA PHE A 61 -10.84 21.22 -7.80
C PHE A 61 -11.04 21.68 -9.25
N PRO A 62 -10.00 22.27 -9.88
CA PRO A 62 -10.00 22.50 -11.31
C PRO A 62 -10.16 21.19 -12.09
N VAL A 63 -10.91 21.23 -13.19
CA VAL A 63 -11.17 20.08 -14.08
C VAL A 63 -9.86 19.41 -14.53
N ILE A 64 -8.79 20.18 -14.71
CA ILE A 64 -7.45 19.66 -15.08
C ILE A 64 -6.80 18.75 -14.01
N LEU A 65 -7.24 18.84 -12.75
CA LEU A 65 -6.74 18.03 -11.64
C LEU A 65 -7.64 16.83 -11.33
N VAL A 66 -8.66 16.61 -12.16
CA VAL A 66 -9.66 15.57 -11.96
C VAL A 66 -9.65 14.64 -13.17
N LYS A 67 -9.72 13.33 -12.90
CA LYS A 67 -9.84 12.30 -13.94
C LYS A 67 -11.13 11.52 -13.74
N PRO A 68 -11.81 11.12 -14.82
CA PRO A 68 -12.94 10.19 -14.69
C PRO A 68 -12.45 8.85 -14.12
N ASP A 69 -13.23 8.24 -13.25
CA ASP A 69 -12.91 6.91 -12.77
C ASP A 69 -13.12 5.87 -13.88
N PHE A 70 -12.07 5.09 -14.15
CA PHE A 70 -12.07 4.07 -15.20
C PHE A 70 -12.96 2.87 -14.86
N GLN A 71 -13.30 2.65 -13.58
CA GLN A 71 -14.22 1.57 -13.20
C GLN A 71 -15.64 1.83 -13.69
N THR A 72 -16.04 3.12 -13.77
CA THR A 72 -17.37 3.53 -14.25
C THR A 72 -17.44 3.64 -15.78
N MET A 73 -16.30 3.57 -16.49
CA MET A 73 -16.22 3.62 -17.96
C MET A 73 -16.40 2.26 -18.64
N GLU A 74 -17.20 1.36 -18.07
CA GLU A 74 -17.58 0.11 -18.71
C GLU A 74 -18.17 0.39 -20.10
N GLY A 75 -17.58 -0.20 -21.15
CA GLY A 75 -18.00 -0.06 -22.54
C GLY A 75 -17.25 0.99 -23.37
N LYS A 76 -16.50 1.93 -22.78
CA LYS A 76 -15.76 2.95 -23.57
C LYS A 76 -14.49 2.41 -24.22
N PHE A 77 -13.95 1.31 -23.68
CA PHE A 77 -12.76 0.61 -24.19
C PHE A 77 -13.00 -0.91 -24.18
N PRO A 78 -13.67 -1.48 -25.20
CA PRO A 78 -14.02 -2.90 -25.23
C PRO A 78 -12.80 -3.84 -25.22
N SER A 79 -11.63 -3.35 -25.61
CA SER A 79 -10.36 -4.09 -25.58
C SER A 79 -9.68 -4.14 -24.20
N ARG A 80 -10.14 -3.35 -23.22
CA ARG A 80 -9.54 -3.32 -21.88
C ARG A 80 -10.13 -4.44 -21.02
N LYS A 81 -9.48 -5.61 -21.02
CA LYS A 81 -9.77 -6.67 -20.04
C LYS A 81 -9.49 -6.14 -18.64
N LYS A 82 -10.45 -6.25 -17.71
CA LYS A 82 -10.18 -6.03 -16.28
C LYS A 82 -9.05 -6.97 -15.90
N SER A 83 -7.94 -6.43 -15.36
CA SER A 83 -6.89 -7.28 -14.80
C SER A 83 -7.53 -8.15 -13.71
N PRO A 84 -7.26 -9.46 -13.68
CA PRO A 84 -7.77 -10.30 -12.61
C PRO A 84 -7.35 -9.71 -11.26
N THR A 85 -8.25 -9.74 -10.28
CA THR A 85 -7.95 -9.36 -8.91
C THR A 85 -6.67 -10.07 -8.48
N PRO A 86 -5.69 -9.38 -7.86
CA PRO A 86 -4.50 -10.04 -7.32
C PRO A 86 -4.95 -11.23 -6.46
N PRO A 87 -4.30 -12.39 -6.57
CA PRO A 87 -4.61 -13.52 -5.71
C PRO A 87 -4.50 -13.07 -4.25
N GLU A 88 -5.44 -13.52 -3.43
CA GLU A 88 -5.40 -13.30 -1.99
C GLU A 88 -4.05 -13.82 -1.49
N ILE A 89 -3.26 -12.92 -0.89
CA ILE A 89 -1.97 -13.28 -0.31
C ILE A 89 -2.31 -14.13 0.90
N VAL A 90 -2.26 -15.45 0.72
CA VAL A 90 -2.34 -16.37 1.84
C VAL A 90 -1.12 -16.08 2.71
N GLU A 91 -1.34 -15.59 3.92
CA GLU A 91 -0.28 -15.51 4.92
C GLU A 91 0.18 -16.95 5.17
N LEU A 92 1.22 -17.37 4.46
CA LEU A 92 1.94 -18.58 4.83
C LEU A 92 2.41 -18.30 6.26
N GLU A 93 1.95 -19.09 7.22
CA GLU A 93 2.53 -19.09 8.56
C GLU A 93 4.04 -19.26 8.38
N ASP A 94 4.78 -18.16 8.54
CA ASP A 94 6.22 -18.07 8.37
C ASP A 94 6.89 -18.73 9.59
N SER A 95 6.52 -19.98 9.83
CA SER A 95 7.11 -20.82 10.85
C SER A 95 8.54 -21.09 10.41
N PRO A 96 9.53 -20.66 11.18
CA PRO A 96 10.92 -20.83 10.82
C PRO A 96 11.18 -22.32 10.62
N GLY A 97 11.59 -22.68 9.40
CA GLY A 97 11.96 -24.06 9.07
C GLY A 97 13.10 -24.59 9.95
N PRO A 98 13.45 -25.88 9.84
CA PRO A 98 14.51 -26.44 10.66
C PRO A 98 15.85 -25.74 10.41
N VAL A 99 16.50 -25.27 11.48
CA VAL A 99 17.78 -24.54 11.41
C VAL A 99 18.88 -25.46 10.86
N LYS A 100 19.62 -24.97 9.85
CA LYS A 100 20.80 -25.67 9.31
C LYS A 100 22.07 -25.23 10.04
N LYS A 101 22.27 -23.91 10.19
CA LYS A 101 23.49 -23.35 10.77
C LYS A 101 23.27 -21.94 11.31
N ILE A 102 23.85 -21.65 12.47
CA ILE A 102 24.02 -20.28 12.99
C ILE A 102 25.31 -19.71 12.40
N ILE A 103 25.19 -18.58 11.69
CA ILE A 103 26.31 -17.93 11.00
C ILE A 103 26.98 -16.90 11.92
N ARG A 104 26.17 -16.15 12.67
CA ARG A 104 26.66 -15.05 13.50
C ARG A 104 25.74 -14.81 14.69
N ALA A 105 26.32 -14.39 15.82
CA ALA A 105 25.57 -13.88 16.97
C ALA A 105 25.95 -12.41 17.22
N ARG A 106 24.99 -11.61 17.66
CA ARG A 106 25.23 -10.24 18.11
C ARG A 106 24.34 -9.88 19.29
N LYS A 107 24.81 -8.95 20.12
CA LYS A 107 24.04 -8.36 21.22
C LYS A 107 23.64 -6.94 20.80
N ILE A 108 22.35 -6.63 20.87
CA ILE A 108 21.81 -5.32 20.54
C ILE A 108 20.91 -4.83 21.67
N ARG A 109 20.75 -3.51 21.79
CA ARG A 109 19.87 -2.92 22.79
C ARG A 109 18.57 -2.46 22.12
N ILE A 110 17.45 -3.10 22.46
CA ILE A 110 16.10 -2.75 21.97
C ILE A 110 15.27 -2.34 23.17
N ASN A 111 14.59 -1.19 23.11
CA ASN A 111 13.72 -0.67 24.18
C ASN A 111 14.41 -0.65 25.56
N GLY A 112 15.70 -0.30 25.60
CA GLY A 112 16.49 -0.22 26.83
C GLY A 112 16.97 -1.57 27.39
N ARG A 113 16.56 -2.70 26.81
CA ARG A 113 16.95 -4.06 27.20
C ARG A 113 17.97 -4.64 26.22
N ASP A 114 18.92 -5.37 26.77
CA ASP A 114 19.91 -6.09 25.97
C ASP A 114 19.31 -7.40 25.44
N GLN A 115 19.31 -7.58 24.12
CA GLN A 115 18.77 -8.75 23.44
C GLN A 115 19.83 -9.37 22.53
N ARG A 116 19.95 -10.70 22.56
CA ARG A 116 20.79 -11.44 21.62
C ARG A 116 20.01 -11.78 20.36
N GLN A 117 20.66 -11.61 19.22
CA GLN A 117 20.15 -12.01 17.92
C GLN A 117 21.15 -12.92 17.22
N TYR A 118 20.62 -13.84 16.42
CA TYR A 118 21.40 -14.78 15.63
C TYR A 118 21.03 -14.65 14.16
N LEU A 119 22.05 -14.63 13.31
CA LEU A 119 21.89 -14.77 11.87
C LEU A 119 21.89 -16.28 11.56
N VAL A 120 20.75 -16.77 11.08
CA VAL A 120 20.50 -18.20 10.92
C VAL A 120 20.25 -18.52 9.45
N ARG A 121 20.79 -19.67 9.01
CA ARG A 121 20.49 -20.29 7.73
C ARG A 121 19.62 -21.53 7.95
N PHE A 122 18.52 -21.64 7.23
CA PHE A 122 17.56 -22.74 7.33
C PHE A 122 17.89 -23.90 6.38
N LYS A 123 17.39 -25.10 6.68
CA LYS A 123 17.41 -26.23 5.74
C LYS A 123 16.36 -25.96 4.64
N ASN A 124 16.67 -26.33 3.40
CA ASN A 124 15.83 -26.18 2.21
C ASN A 124 15.64 -24.76 1.66
N GLN A 125 16.39 -23.77 2.16
CA GLN A 125 16.48 -22.44 1.55
C GLN A 125 17.79 -22.26 0.78
N THR A 126 17.77 -21.44 -0.27
CA THR A 126 18.96 -21.10 -1.06
C THR A 126 19.99 -20.39 -0.18
N ALA A 127 21.26 -20.33 -0.61
CA ALA A 127 22.33 -19.78 0.23
C ALA A 127 22.13 -18.30 0.60
N ASP A 128 21.31 -17.59 -0.18
CA ASP A 128 21.08 -16.16 -0.07
C ASP A 128 19.93 -15.81 0.90
N GLU A 129 19.15 -16.79 1.34
CA GLU A 129 18.08 -16.61 2.32
C GLU A 129 18.62 -16.82 3.74
N VAL A 130 18.87 -15.71 4.43
CA VAL A 130 19.42 -15.66 5.79
C VAL A 130 18.58 -14.71 6.63
N LYS A 131 18.09 -15.15 7.80
CA LYS A 131 17.20 -14.35 8.67
C LYS A 131 17.86 -14.06 10.01
N CYS A 132 17.67 -12.84 10.51
CA CYS A 132 18.07 -12.47 11.86
C CYS A 132 16.93 -12.78 12.82
N LEU A 133 17.14 -13.71 13.75
CA LEU A 133 16.16 -14.14 14.74
C LEU A 133 16.60 -13.74 16.15
N ALA A 134 15.62 -13.53 17.03
CA ALA A 134 15.84 -13.43 18.46
C ALA A 134 16.19 -14.81 19.05
N GLU A 135 16.86 -14.81 20.21
CA GLU A 135 17.22 -16.03 20.96
C GLU A 135 16.02 -16.94 21.21
N ASP A 136 14.89 -16.38 21.64
CA ASP A 136 13.67 -17.12 21.98
C ASP A 136 13.04 -17.86 20.78
N ALA A 137 13.28 -17.38 19.56
CA ALA A 137 12.73 -17.97 18.33
C ALA A 137 13.55 -19.17 17.81
N ILE A 138 14.74 -19.42 18.38
CA ILE A 138 15.63 -20.54 18.00
C ILE A 138 15.37 -21.74 18.90
N VAL A 139 15.00 -21.51 20.16
CA VAL A 139 14.81 -22.56 21.17
C VAL A 139 13.60 -23.44 20.84
N THR A 140 12.55 -22.85 20.23
CA THR A 140 11.32 -23.57 19.86
C THR A 140 11.53 -24.66 18.80
N THR A 141 12.63 -24.62 18.03
CA THR A 141 12.90 -25.58 16.95
C THR A 141 13.76 -26.77 17.38
N THR A 142 14.18 -26.84 18.65
CA THR A 142 15.14 -27.86 19.14
C THR A 142 14.46 -29.11 19.75
N HIS A 143 13.13 -29.19 19.76
CA HIS A 143 12.43 -30.31 20.41
C HIS A 143 11.61 -31.17 19.46
N GLN A 144 12.25 -31.90 18.53
CA GLN A 144 11.77 -33.22 18.08
C GLN A 144 12.98 -34.08 17.70
N GLY A 145 13.11 -35.22 18.39
CA GLY A 145 14.17 -36.22 18.24
C GLY A 145 13.92 -37.22 17.12
#